data_AF-A0A2T4VUB6-F1
#
_entry.id   AF-A0A2T4VUB6-F1
#
_cell.length_a   1.000
_cell.length_b   1.000
_cell.length_c   1.000
_cell.angle_alpha   90.00
_cell.angle_beta   90.00
_cell.angle_gamma   90.00
#
_symmetry.space_group_name_H-M   'P 1'
#
loop_
_entity.id
_entity.type
_entity.pdbx_description
1 polymer ?
#
loop_
_entity_poly.entity_id
_entity_poly.type
_entity_poly.pdbx_seq_one_letter_code
_entity_poly.pdbx_strand_id
1 'polypeptide(L)'
;MKLLSVVVRVGLGASLVVGAGGCAGRQHVAAESESRPSESLGEYYPLAVGNRWTYRVNGRADRTVDVEVLKEEDGYFHDNQGGQLAVDGFGIRDRKRYLLRGPLAAGTEWTNVVSVSSTERYRILQSGVPCEAPAGSFQHCVRVEARNRVDATTTLVNALTFAEGVGLVRVEVSAEKSNGERVPQTWLELASYKLQGSGS
;
A
#
# COMPACT_ATOMS: atom_id res chain seq x y z
N MET A 1 -43.65 -28.43 -56.92
CA MET A 1 -43.82 -29.59 -56.01
C MET A 1 -44.45 -29.05 -54.73
N LYS A 2 -45.73 -29.29 -54.38
CA LYS A 2 -46.35 -30.52 -53.82
C LYS A 2 -45.50 -31.04 -52.63
N LEU A 3 -45.94 -31.25 -51.39
CA LEU A 3 -47.24 -31.38 -50.67
C LEU A 3 -47.01 -30.89 -49.20
N LEU A 4 -47.93 -30.27 -48.45
CA LEU A 4 -49.19 -30.71 -47.83
C LEU A 4 -49.09 -31.84 -46.76
N SER A 5 -49.60 -31.50 -45.56
CA SER A 5 -50.27 -32.35 -44.53
C SER A 5 -49.36 -33.00 -43.45
N VAL A 6 -49.69 -33.20 -42.16
CA VAL A 6 -50.92 -33.48 -41.35
C VAL A 6 -50.61 -33.16 -39.85
N VAL A 7 -51.35 -32.29 -39.14
CA VAL A 7 -52.41 -32.51 -38.09
C VAL A 7 -52.04 -33.25 -36.77
N VAL A 8 -52.00 -32.46 -35.68
CA VAL A 8 -52.63 -32.56 -34.32
C VAL A 8 -52.41 -33.79 -33.42
N ARG A 9 -51.97 -33.53 -32.17
CA ARG A 9 -52.64 -34.04 -30.95
C ARG A 9 -52.69 -33.00 -29.83
N VAL A 10 -53.89 -32.84 -29.30
CA VAL A 10 -54.31 -32.06 -28.13
C VAL A 10 -53.92 -32.81 -26.86
N GLY A 11 -53.42 -32.08 -25.87
CA GLY A 11 -53.37 -32.51 -24.47
C GLY A 11 -53.86 -31.39 -23.57
N LEU A 12 -55.05 -31.55 -22.98
CA LEU A 12 -55.53 -30.75 -21.86
C LEU A 12 -54.72 -31.11 -20.61
N GLY A 13 -54.27 -30.09 -19.88
CA GLY A 13 -53.66 -30.23 -18.56
C GLY A 13 -53.82 -28.93 -17.79
N ALA A 14 -54.60 -28.97 -16.71
CA ALA A 14 -55.13 -27.84 -15.99
C ALA A 14 -54.15 -27.21 -14.98
N SER A 15 -54.50 -25.98 -14.59
CA SER A 15 -54.34 -25.37 -13.26
C SER A 15 -53.04 -24.64 -12.87
N LEU A 16 -53.21 -23.32 -12.74
CA LEU A 16 -52.89 -22.47 -11.59
C LEU A 16 -51.49 -22.54 -10.96
N VAL A 17 -50.70 -21.48 -11.17
CA VAL A 17 -50.02 -20.79 -10.05
C VAL A 17 -50.11 -19.28 -10.22
N VAL A 18 -50.54 -18.64 -9.13
CA VAL A 18 -50.74 -17.23 -8.87
C VAL A 18 -49.40 -16.47 -8.82
N GLY A 19 -49.43 -15.26 -9.38
CA GLY A 19 -48.74 -14.03 -8.95
C GLY A 19 -47.47 -14.12 -8.09
N ALA A 20 -46.38 -13.60 -8.64
CA ALA A 20 -45.65 -12.43 -8.12
C ALA A 20 -44.36 -12.28 -8.94
N GLY A 21 -44.42 -11.53 -10.03
CA GLY A 21 -43.22 -11.02 -10.72
C GLY A 21 -42.58 -9.94 -9.86
N GLY A 22 -42.00 -10.33 -8.72
CA GLY A 22 -41.12 -9.47 -7.96
C GLY A 22 -39.84 -9.28 -8.75
N CYS A 23 -39.60 -8.05 -9.21
CA CYS A 23 -38.30 -7.63 -9.70
C CYS A 23 -37.27 -7.91 -8.61
N ALA A 24 -36.56 -9.04 -8.71
CA ALA A 24 -35.33 -9.26 -7.97
C ALA A 24 -34.30 -8.30 -8.57
N GLY A 25 -34.38 -7.03 -8.16
CA GLY A 25 -33.32 -6.06 -8.32
C GLY A 25 -32.08 -6.69 -7.72
N ARG A 26 -31.17 -7.13 -8.59
CA ARG A 26 -29.82 -7.52 -8.22
C ARG A 26 -29.21 -6.26 -7.61
N GLN A 27 -29.26 -6.16 -6.29
CA GLN A 27 -28.45 -5.22 -5.56
C GLN A 27 -27.01 -5.67 -5.82
N HIS A 28 -26.42 -5.06 -6.84
CA HIS A 28 -24.99 -4.85 -6.86
C HIS A 28 -24.72 -4.05 -5.59
N VAL A 29 -24.43 -4.77 -4.50
CA VAL A 29 -23.74 -4.20 -3.36
C VAL A 29 -22.38 -3.83 -3.94
N ALA A 30 -22.31 -2.62 -4.49
CA ALA A 30 -21.06 -1.91 -4.61
C ALA A 30 -20.49 -1.98 -3.20
N ALA A 31 -19.38 -2.71 -3.05
CA ALA A 31 -18.62 -2.66 -1.82
C ALA A 31 -18.30 -1.18 -1.61
N GLU A 32 -19.06 -0.54 -0.72
CA GLU A 32 -18.65 0.69 -0.08
C GLU A 32 -17.28 0.38 0.49
N SER A 33 -16.27 0.87 -0.22
CA SER A 33 -14.96 1.05 0.37
C SER A 33 -15.21 2.08 1.46
N GLU A 34 -15.50 1.60 2.66
CA GLU A 34 -15.45 2.37 3.89
C GLU A 34 -14.06 3.00 3.91
N SER A 35 -13.99 4.25 3.45
CA SER A 35 -12.85 5.10 3.68
C SER A 35 -12.76 5.24 5.20
N ARG A 36 -11.95 4.39 5.84
CA ARG A 36 -11.63 4.57 7.25
C ARG A 36 -11.17 6.02 7.41
N PRO A 37 -11.73 6.77 8.37
CA PRO A 37 -11.29 8.12 8.66
C PRO A 37 -9.77 8.14 8.84
N SER A 38 -9.17 9.27 8.46
CA SER A 38 -7.73 9.59 8.47
C SER A 38 -7.00 9.45 9.83
N GLU A 39 -7.57 8.76 10.81
CA GLU A 39 -7.15 8.76 12.22
C GLU A 39 -6.01 7.80 12.56
N SER A 40 -5.33 7.18 11.59
CA SER A 40 -4.16 6.39 11.97
C SER A 40 -2.99 6.32 10.99
N LEU A 41 -2.67 7.45 10.33
CA LEU A 41 -1.38 7.55 9.62
C LEU A 41 -0.19 7.14 10.51
N GLY A 42 -0.28 7.35 11.83
CA GLY A 42 0.69 6.86 12.82
C GLY A 42 0.68 5.35 13.06
N GLU A 43 -0.41 4.63 12.82
CA GLU A 43 -0.41 3.15 12.89
C GLU A 43 0.44 2.53 11.78
N TYR A 44 0.58 3.21 10.64
CA TYR A 44 1.44 2.74 9.54
C TYR A 44 2.94 2.96 9.81
N TYR A 45 3.30 3.59 10.93
CA TYR A 45 4.65 3.63 11.47
C TYR A 45 4.59 4.00 12.96
N PRO A 46 4.34 3.04 13.86
CA PRO A 46 4.20 3.30 15.29
C PRO A 46 5.56 3.68 15.87
N LEU A 47 5.88 4.97 15.87
CA LEU A 47 7.13 5.49 16.42
C LEU A 47 7.01 5.61 17.93
N ALA A 48 7.88 4.91 18.66
CA ALA A 48 8.05 5.04 20.10
C ALA A 48 9.48 4.65 20.47
N VAL A 49 10.05 5.28 21.49
CA VAL A 49 11.38 4.94 22.00
C VAL A 49 11.42 3.46 22.44
N GLY A 50 12.45 2.75 22.00
CA GLY A 50 12.62 1.32 22.24
C GLY A 50 11.89 0.41 21.25
N ASN A 51 11.16 0.95 20.27
CA ASN A 51 10.69 0.16 19.12
C ASN A 51 11.88 -0.22 18.24
N ARG A 52 11.84 -1.45 17.70
CA ARG A 52 12.90 -2.00 16.88
C ARG A 52 12.35 -2.77 15.67
N TRP A 53 13.01 -2.61 14.55
CA TRP A 53 12.81 -3.40 13.33
C TRP A 53 14.14 -3.98 12.87
N THR A 54 14.12 -5.24 12.46
CA THR A 54 15.26 -5.93 11.87
C THR A 54 14.94 -6.20 10.41
N TYR A 55 15.82 -5.75 9.52
CA TYR A 55 15.62 -5.83 8.09
C TYR A 55 16.69 -6.68 7.42
N ARG A 56 16.29 -7.44 6.40
CA ARG A 56 17.22 -7.99 5.40
C ARG A 56 17.40 -6.95 4.30
N VAL A 57 18.64 -6.78 3.84
CA VAL A 57 18.99 -5.84 2.77
C VAL A 57 19.88 -6.56 1.79
N ASN A 58 19.56 -6.51 0.49
CA ASN A 58 20.47 -7.03 -0.53
C ASN A 58 21.50 -5.99 -0.96
N GLY A 59 22.53 -6.45 -1.66
CA GLY A 59 23.55 -5.60 -2.25
C GLY A 59 24.71 -6.43 -2.76
N ARG A 60 25.93 -5.91 -2.61
CA ARG A 60 27.15 -6.69 -2.91
C ARG A 60 27.28 -7.92 -2.03
N ALA A 61 26.85 -7.81 -0.77
CA ALA A 61 26.66 -8.91 0.15
C ALA A 61 25.38 -8.64 0.93
N ASP A 62 24.49 -9.62 0.97
CA ASP A 62 23.27 -9.54 1.76
C ASP A 62 23.62 -9.42 3.24
N ARG A 63 22.87 -8.57 3.94
CA ARG A 63 23.08 -8.34 5.37
C ARG A 63 21.78 -8.06 6.10
N THR A 64 21.88 -8.12 7.42
CA THR A 64 20.83 -7.69 8.33
C THR A 64 21.15 -6.32 8.90
N VAL A 65 20.14 -5.47 9.07
CA VAL A 65 20.24 -4.14 9.68
C VAL A 65 19.18 -4.02 10.77
N ASP A 66 19.60 -3.63 11.97
CA ASP A 66 18.71 -3.32 13.09
C ASP A 66 18.48 -1.82 13.20
N VAL A 67 17.22 -1.41 13.12
CA VAL A 67 16.76 -0.04 13.34
C VAL A 67 16.05 0.02 14.68
N GLU A 68 16.57 0.82 15.62
CA GLU A 68 15.99 1.02 16.94
C GLU A 68 15.79 2.50 17.21
N VAL A 69 14.60 2.88 17.67
CA VAL A 69 14.29 4.25 18.10
C VAL A 69 14.93 4.49 19.46
N LEU A 70 15.91 5.39 19.51
CA LEU A 70 16.71 5.66 20.69
C LEU A 70 16.12 6.76 21.57
N LYS A 71 15.55 7.79 20.95
CA LYS A 71 15.01 8.96 21.65
C LYS A 71 14.01 9.72 20.78
N GLU A 72 13.25 10.59 21.42
CA GLU A 72 12.46 11.64 20.78
C GLU A 72 13.05 13.00 21.13
N GLU A 73 13.22 13.87 20.14
CA GLU A 73 13.78 15.21 20.29
C GLU A 73 13.18 16.14 19.22
N ASP A 74 12.71 17.32 19.64
CA ASP A 74 12.06 18.31 18.77
C ASP A 74 10.92 17.75 17.89
N GLY A 75 10.14 16.80 18.44
CA GLY A 75 9.04 16.13 17.74
C GLY A 75 9.46 15.11 16.68
N TYR A 76 10.73 14.70 16.67
CA TYR A 76 11.26 13.64 15.81
C TYR A 76 11.79 12.48 16.65
N PHE A 77 11.55 11.27 16.18
CA PHE A 77 12.13 10.03 16.70
C PHE A 77 13.44 9.74 15.98
N HIS A 78 14.51 9.60 16.74
CA HIS A 78 15.86 9.36 16.25
C HIS A 78 16.22 7.88 16.41
N ASP A 79 16.69 7.25 15.34
CA ASP A 79 17.12 5.85 15.36
C ASP A 79 18.65 5.67 15.42
N ASN A 80 19.07 4.45 15.69
CA ASN A 80 20.48 4.04 15.75
C ASN A 80 21.19 4.00 14.38
N GLN A 81 20.48 4.17 13.26
CA GLN A 81 21.01 4.31 11.91
C GLN A 81 21.10 5.78 11.47
N GLY A 82 20.77 6.73 12.35
CA GLY A 82 20.78 8.17 12.08
C GLY A 82 19.51 8.68 11.36
N GLY A 83 18.50 7.83 11.18
CA GLY A 83 17.19 8.22 10.70
C GLY A 83 16.46 9.08 11.71
N GLN A 84 15.61 9.98 11.19
CA GLN A 84 14.80 10.91 11.96
C GLN A 84 13.42 10.96 11.34
N LEU A 85 12.42 10.46 12.06
CA LEU A 85 11.05 10.36 11.58
C LEU A 85 10.08 11.06 12.53
N ALA A 86 9.02 11.61 11.97
CA ALA A 86 7.90 12.15 12.70
C ALA A 86 6.59 11.71 12.05
N VAL A 87 5.53 11.74 12.84
CA VAL A 87 4.15 11.60 12.37
C VAL A 87 3.40 12.86 12.75
N ASP A 88 2.73 13.47 11.78
CA ASP A 88 1.81 14.58 11.99
C ASP A 88 0.44 14.28 11.34
N GLY A 89 -0.49 15.24 11.40
CA GLY A 89 -1.83 15.09 10.84
C GLY A 89 -1.86 14.87 9.32
N PHE A 90 -0.75 15.05 8.60
CA PHE A 90 -0.66 14.81 7.17
C PHE A 90 0.03 13.49 6.82
N GLY A 91 0.90 12.95 7.70
CA GLY A 91 1.47 11.63 7.50
C GLY A 91 2.81 11.38 8.18
N ILE A 92 3.50 10.35 7.67
CA ILE A 92 4.83 9.93 8.12
C ILE A 92 5.88 10.66 7.30
N ARG A 93 6.84 11.28 7.95
CA ARG A 93 7.84 12.13 7.30
C ARG A 93 9.21 12.03 7.94
N ASP A 94 10.22 12.30 7.13
CA ASP A 94 11.54 12.68 7.62
C ASP A 94 11.66 14.21 7.73
N ARG A 95 12.87 14.72 7.96
CA ARG A 95 13.15 16.16 8.08
C ARG A 95 12.89 16.94 6.78
N LYS A 96 12.88 16.29 5.62
CA LYS A 96 12.82 16.90 4.29
C LYS A 96 11.54 16.58 3.53
N ARG A 97 10.87 15.46 3.81
CA ARG A 97 9.80 14.94 2.96
C ARG A 97 8.81 14.04 3.69
N TYR A 98 7.60 13.97 3.17
CA TYR A 98 6.63 12.93 3.52
C TYR A 98 6.94 11.63 2.78
N LEU A 99 7.04 10.53 3.52
CA LEU A 99 7.22 9.17 3.02
C LEU A 99 5.87 8.48 2.75
N LEU A 100 4.88 8.78 3.58
CA LEU A 100 3.47 8.44 3.40
C LEU A 100 2.63 9.66 3.76
N ARG A 101 1.61 9.95 2.96
CA ARG A 101 0.74 11.11 3.18
C ARG A 101 -0.72 10.72 2.97
N GLY A 102 -1.60 11.25 3.81
CA GLY A 102 -3.04 11.11 3.65
C GLY A 102 -3.61 11.95 2.49
N PRO A 103 -4.80 11.61 1.97
CA PRO A 103 -5.62 10.45 2.36
C PRO A 103 -5.03 9.11 1.91
N LEU A 104 -5.28 8.03 2.66
CA LEU A 104 -4.80 6.68 2.34
C LEU A 104 -5.67 6.01 1.25
N ALA A 105 -5.66 6.58 0.05
CA ALA A 105 -6.40 6.08 -1.10
C ALA A 105 -5.48 5.89 -2.30
N ALA A 106 -5.67 4.79 -3.04
CA ALA A 106 -4.93 4.56 -4.28
C ALA A 106 -5.13 5.73 -5.26
N GLY A 107 -4.04 6.13 -5.90
CA GLY A 107 -4.01 7.30 -6.79
C GLY A 107 -3.76 8.63 -6.07
N THR A 108 -3.73 8.69 -4.73
CA THR A 108 -3.32 9.91 -4.01
C THR A 108 -1.87 10.25 -4.33
N GLU A 109 -1.59 11.52 -4.63
CA GLU A 109 -0.25 11.97 -5.05
C GLU A 109 0.23 13.19 -4.26
N TRP A 110 1.54 13.30 -4.12
CA TRP A 110 2.19 14.50 -3.62
C TRP A 110 3.58 14.66 -4.24
N THR A 111 4.15 15.85 -4.07
CA THR A 111 5.49 16.17 -4.52
C THR A 111 6.31 16.67 -3.33
N ASN A 112 7.52 16.15 -3.18
CA ASN A 112 8.51 16.63 -2.24
C ASN A 112 9.65 17.32 -3.00
N VAL A 113 10.00 18.54 -2.61
CA VAL A 113 11.18 19.24 -3.12
C VAL A 113 12.30 19.07 -2.10
N VAL A 114 13.21 18.13 -2.36
CA VAL A 114 14.26 17.73 -1.40
C VAL A 114 15.50 18.60 -1.54
N SER A 115 15.73 19.16 -2.73
CA SER A 115 16.74 20.19 -3.02
C SER A 115 16.38 20.94 -4.30
N VAL A 116 17.16 21.98 -4.65
CA VAL A 116 17.01 22.71 -5.91
C VAL A 116 17.13 21.83 -7.17
N SER A 117 17.77 20.66 -7.04
CA SER A 117 18.01 19.71 -8.13
C SER A 117 17.25 18.40 -7.97
N SER A 118 16.47 18.22 -6.90
CA SER A 118 15.77 16.97 -6.63
C SER A 118 14.33 17.21 -6.20
N THR A 119 13.43 16.78 -7.08
CA THR A 119 11.98 16.78 -6.85
C THR A 119 11.47 15.37 -7.02
N GLU A 120 10.85 14.85 -5.95
CA GLU A 120 10.34 13.49 -5.89
C GLU A 120 8.82 13.53 -6.02
N ARG A 121 8.27 12.72 -6.94
CA ARG A 121 6.83 12.57 -7.14
C ARG A 121 6.38 11.25 -6.53
N TYR A 122 5.42 11.34 -5.63
CA TYR A 122 4.90 10.22 -4.87
C TYR A 122 3.47 9.90 -5.30
N ARG A 123 3.12 8.62 -5.33
CA ARG A 123 1.75 8.13 -5.52
C ARG A 123 1.48 6.91 -4.64
N ILE A 124 0.31 6.85 -4.02
CA ILE A 124 -0.20 5.62 -3.40
C ILE A 124 -0.64 4.67 -4.53
N LEU A 125 0.02 3.53 -4.64
CA LEU A 125 -0.33 2.47 -5.60
C LEU A 125 -1.50 1.64 -5.09
N GLN A 126 -1.47 1.28 -3.80
CA GLN A 126 -2.44 0.39 -3.16
C GLN A 126 -2.64 0.82 -1.71
N SER A 127 -3.84 0.61 -1.17
CA SER A 127 -4.19 0.91 0.22
C SER A 127 -5.15 -0.14 0.77
N GLY A 128 -4.98 -0.51 2.04
CA GLY A 128 -5.85 -1.46 2.74
C GLY A 128 -5.77 -2.91 2.26
N VAL A 129 -4.74 -3.26 1.48
CA VAL A 129 -4.56 -4.62 0.92
C VAL A 129 -3.55 -5.44 1.72
N PRO A 130 -3.68 -6.78 1.78
CA PRO A 130 -2.70 -7.61 2.45
C PRO A 130 -1.30 -7.55 1.81
N CYS A 131 -0.26 -7.74 2.61
CA CYS A 131 1.11 -7.88 2.16
C CYS A 131 1.91 -8.86 3.02
N GLU A 132 3.06 -9.32 2.52
CA GLU A 132 3.91 -10.31 3.18
C GLU A 132 5.36 -9.86 3.23
N ALA A 133 6.04 -10.22 4.32
CA ALA A 133 7.48 -10.11 4.50
C ALA A 133 7.96 -11.33 5.33
N PRO A 134 9.28 -11.57 5.44
CA PRO A 134 9.78 -12.65 6.30
C PRO A 134 9.31 -12.58 7.77
N ALA A 135 8.96 -11.39 8.27
CA ALA A 135 8.39 -11.19 9.60
C ALA A 135 6.91 -11.65 9.75
N GLY A 136 6.21 -11.98 8.66
CA GLY A 136 4.82 -12.44 8.66
C GLY A 136 3.94 -11.83 7.56
N SER A 137 2.64 -12.08 7.68
CA SER A 137 1.60 -11.55 6.79
C SER A 137 0.80 -10.47 7.51
N PHE A 138 0.49 -9.37 6.81
CA PHE A 138 -0.19 -8.20 7.35
C PHE A 138 -1.44 -7.92 6.53
N GLN A 139 -2.57 -7.62 7.19
CA GLN A 139 -3.88 -7.53 6.53
C GLN A 139 -4.12 -6.18 5.83
N HIS A 140 -3.53 -5.11 6.37
CA HIS A 140 -3.75 -3.75 5.89
C HIS A 140 -2.43 -3.08 5.62
N CYS A 141 -2.06 -3.05 4.35
CA CYS A 141 -0.85 -2.42 3.88
C CYS A 141 -1.15 -1.28 2.90
N VAL A 142 -0.26 -0.30 2.89
CA VAL A 142 -0.24 0.80 1.93
C VAL A 142 1.07 0.72 1.16
N ARG A 143 0.98 0.73 -0.17
CA ARG A 143 2.15 0.76 -1.05
C ARG A 143 2.24 2.10 -1.75
N VAL A 144 3.39 2.75 -1.66
CA VAL A 144 3.69 4.05 -2.22
C VAL A 144 4.83 3.92 -3.21
N GLU A 145 4.74 4.55 -4.38
CA GLU A 145 5.87 4.71 -5.30
C GLU A 145 6.36 6.16 -5.26
N ALA A 146 7.66 6.35 -5.10
CA ALA A 146 8.37 7.62 -5.24
C ALA A 146 9.25 7.59 -6.48
N ARG A 147 9.17 8.62 -7.31
CA ARG A 147 9.93 8.75 -8.56
C ARG A 147 10.79 10.01 -8.51
N ASN A 148 12.08 9.85 -8.72
CA ASN A 148 13.05 10.95 -8.74
C ASN A 148 13.90 10.87 -10.01
N ARG A 149 13.92 11.93 -10.82
CA ARG A 149 14.72 11.95 -12.04
C ARG A 149 16.19 12.12 -11.67
N VAL A 150 17.05 11.20 -12.12
CA VAL A 150 18.50 11.25 -11.86
C VAL A 150 19.20 12.02 -12.97
N ASP A 151 18.87 11.70 -14.23
CA ASP A 151 19.43 12.34 -15.41
C ASP A 151 18.40 12.35 -16.56
N ALA A 152 18.82 12.58 -17.80
CA ALA A 152 17.92 12.62 -18.95
C ALA A 152 17.28 11.28 -19.32
N THR A 153 17.90 10.18 -18.88
CA THR A 153 17.62 8.82 -19.32
C THR A 153 17.26 7.88 -18.17
N THR A 154 17.46 8.31 -16.92
CA THR A 154 17.25 7.47 -15.74
C THR A 154 16.35 8.15 -14.72
N THR A 155 15.32 7.43 -14.28
CA THR A 155 14.50 7.76 -13.10
C THR A 155 14.75 6.71 -12.02
N LEU A 156 15.07 7.15 -10.81
CA LEU A 156 15.08 6.28 -9.65
C LEU A 156 13.64 6.12 -9.16
N VAL A 157 13.22 4.87 -9.00
CA VAL A 157 11.88 4.50 -8.52
C VAL A 157 12.04 3.74 -7.22
N ASN A 158 11.42 4.24 -6.15
CA ASN A 158 11.42 3.63 -4.84
C ASN A 158 9.98 3.27 -4.45
N ALA A 159 9.69 1.98 -4.27
CA ALA A 159 8.41 1.52 -3.76
C ALA A 159 8.53 1.19 -2.27
N LEU A 160 7.75 1.88 -1.44
CA LEU A 160 7.68 1.67 0.01
C LEU A 160 6.36 0.99 0.35
N THR A 161 6.41 -0.07 1.16
CA THR A 161 5.21 -0.73 1.68
C THR A 161 5.20 -0.59 3.20
N PHE A 162 4.11 -0.05 3.73
CA PHE A 162 3.85 0.10 5.15
C PHE A 162 2.71 -0.83 5.56
N ALA A 163 2.82 -1.46 6.73
CA ALA A 163 1.76 -2.26 7.33
C ALA A 163 1.22 -1.56 8.59
N GLU A 164 -0.11 -1.55 8.72
CA GLU A 164 -0.83 -1.04 9.88
C GLU A 164 -0.40 -1.78 11.16
N GLY A 165 -0.13 -1.02 12.22
CA GLY A 165 0.38 -1.50 13.51
C GLY A 165 1.84 -1.94 13.50
N VAL A 166 2.55 -1.84 12.37
CA VAL A 166 3.92 -2.40 12.23
C VAL A 166 4.93 -1.38 11.76
N GLY A 167 4.66 -0.64 10.69
CA GLY A 167 5.66 0.23 10.07
C GLY A 167 6.06 -0.17 8.65
N LEU A 168 7.24 0.28 8.23
CA LEU A 168 7.81 -0.04 6.93
C LEU A 168 8.18 -1.53 6.87
N VAL A 169 7.55 -2.27 5.96
CA VAL A 169 7.76 -3.72 5.80
C VAL A 169 8.63 -4.07 4.59
N ARG A 170 8.63 -3.22 3.55
CA ARG A 170 9.45 -3.41 2.35
C ARG A 170 9.81 -2.08 1.71
N VAL A 171 11.02 -2.01 1.16
CA VAL A 171 11.48 -0.99 0.23
C VAL A 171 12.06 -1.69 -0.99
N GLU A 172 11.66 -1.29 -2.19
CA GLU A 172 12.20 -1.79 -3.44
C GLU A 172 12.69 -0.61 -4.28
N VAL A 173 13.97 -0.61 -4.61
CA VAL A 173 14.60 0.41 -5.43
C VAL A 173 14.88 -0.16 -6.81
N SER A 174 14.48 0.58 -7.83
CA SER A 174 14.75 0.26 -9.23
C SER A 174 15.16 1.49 -10.01
N ALA A 175 15.95 1.28 -11.06
CA ALA A 175 16.26 2.30 -12.04
C ALA A 175 15.36 2.07 -13.26
N GLU A 176 14.52 3.05 -13.59
CA GLU A 176 13.72 3.06 -14.80
C GLU A 176 14.45 3.85 -15.89
N LYS A 177 14.74 3.20 -17.00
CA LYS A 177 15.40 3.78 -18.17
C LYS A 177 14.38 4.42 -19.11
N SER A 178 14.82 5.33 -19.98
CA SER A 178 13.95 6.05 -20.93
C SER A 178 13.22 5.15 -21.93
N ASN A 179 13.71 3.92 -22.15
CA ASN A 179 13.03 2.89 -22.95
C ASN A 179 11.91 2.16 -22.16
N GLY A 180 11.64 2.55 -20.91
CA GLY A 180 10.66 1.92 -20.01
C GLY A 180 11.19 0.69 -19.26
N GLU A 181 12.43 0.26 -19.51
CA GLU A 181 13.03 -0.86 -18.80
C GLU A 181 13.23 -0.50 -17.31
N ARG A 182 12.73 -1.37 -16.42
CA ARG A 182 12.87 -1.23 -14.98
C ARG A 182 13.88 -2.26 -14.47
N VAL A 183 15.04 -1.79 -14.03
CA VAL A 183 16.15 -2.63 -13.54
C VAL A 183 16.16 -2.58 -12.00
N PRO A 184 15.84 -3.69 -11.30
CA PRO A 184 15.95 -3.76 -9.84
C PRO A 184 17.37 -3.43 -9.38
N GLN A 185 17.49 -2.67 -8.28
CA GLN A 185 18.77 -2.28 -7.69
C GLN A 185 18.94 -2.96 -6.33
N THR A 186 18.22 -2.45 -5.34
CA THR A 186 18.27 -2.94 -3.97
C THR A 186 16.87 -3.08 -3.39
N TRP A 187 16.76 -3.85 -2.34
CA TRP A 187 15.57 -4.02 -1.54
C TRP A 187 15.94 -4.09 -0.06
N LEU A 188 14.95 -3.76 0.75
CA LEU A 188 14.95 -3.94 2.19
C LEU A 188 13.63 -4.62 2.55
N GLU A 189 13.67 -5.67 3.38
CA GLU A 189 12.49 -6.43 3.78
C GLU A 189 12.52 -6.72 5.28
N LEU A 190 11.36 -6.59 5.92
CA LEU A 190 11.22 -6.79 7.36
C LEU A 190 11.37 -8.27 7.72
N ALA A 191 12.37 -8.55 8.55
CA ALA A 191 12.68 -9.90 9.03
C ALA A 191 12.11 -10.18 10.41
N SER A 192 12.12 -9.19 11.30
CA SER A 192 11.46 -9.25 12.59
C SER A 192 11.25 -7.84 13.14
N TYR A 193 10.42 -7.70 14.15
CA TYR A 193 10.19 -6.43 14.83
C TYR A 193 9.82 -6.66 16.30
N LYS A 194 10.05 -5.63 17.11
CA LYS A 194 9.62 -5.56 18.50
C LYS A 194 9.10 -4.16 18.74
N LEU A 195 7.80 -4.03 18.89
CA LEU A 195 7.16 -2.79 19.31
C LEU A 195 6.93 -2.85 20.81
N GLN A 196 7.20 -1.75 21.49
CA GLN A 196 6.64 -1.54 22.81
C GLN A 196 5.12 -1.51 22.63
N GLY A 197 4.40 -2.24 23.49
CA GLY A 197 2.95 -2.16 23.49
C GLY A 197 2.57 -0.69 23.60
N SER A 198 1.66 -0.23 22.74
CA SER A 198 0.97 1.04 22.94
C SER A 198 0.43 1.00 24.38
N GLY A 199 1.07 1.74 25.27
CA GLY A 199 0.53 1.95 26.60
C GLY A 199 -0.87 2.50 26.39
N SER A 200 -1.84 1.71 26.83
CA SER A 200 -3.26 2.02 26.89
C SER A 200 -3.55 3.45 27.33
#